data_AF-A0A7C4D1Q8-F1
#
_entry.id   AF-A0A7C4D1Q8-F1
#
_cell.length_a   1.000
_cell.length_b   1.000
_cell.length_c   1.000
_cell.angle_alpha   90.00
_cell.angle_beta   90.00
_cell.angle_gamma   90.00
#
_symmetry.space_group_name_H-M   'P 1'
#
loop_
_entity.id
_entity.type
_entity.pdbx_description
1 polymer ?
#
loop_
_entity_poly.entity_id
_entity_poly.type
_entity_poly.pdbx_seq_one_letter_code
_entity_poly.pdbx_strand_id
1 'polypeptide(L)'
;MASVTVSLKVPRRLVELADKMVRYGIARSRSHAFNIMIEKGLGKVVEEVELWESAYRKVEELKEAKYRLRHGRLSELLREDRSE
;
A
#
# COMPACT_ATOMS: atom_id res chain seq x y z
N MET A 1 -20.32 -7.85 -5.31
CA MET A 1 -21.12 -6.60 -5.26
C MET A 1 -21.17 -6.02 -6.67
N ALA A 2 -22.31 -5.47 -7.07
CA ALA A 2 -22.41 -4.77 -8.34
C ALA A 2 -21.51 -3.52 -8.30
N SER A 3 -20.62 -3.37 -9.28
CA SER A 3 -19.83 -2.16 -9.47
C SER A 3 -20.52 -1.26 -10.48
N VAL A 4 -20.57 0.04 -10.18
CA VAL A 4 -21.09 1.06 -11.09
C VAL A 4 -19.96 2.01 -11.41
N THR A 5 -19.78 2.32 -12.69
CA THR A 5 -18.78 3.30 -13.12
C THR A 5 -19.31 4.70 -12.89
N VAL A 6 -18.54 5.51 -12.16
CA VAL A 6 -18.84 6.92 -11.94
C VAL A 6 -17.66 7.77 -12.40
N SER A 7 -17.95 8.97 -12.92
CA SER A 7 -16.95 10.00 -13.18
C SER A 7 -17.01 11.03 -12.06
N LEU A 8 -15.87 11.28 -11.40
CA LEU A 8 -15.78 12.14 -10.23
C LEU A 8 -14.71 13.21 -10.46
N LYS A 9 -15.05 14.47 -10.19
CA LYS A 9 -14.06 15.55 -10.08
C LYS A 9 -13.52 15.57 -8.66
N VAL A 10 -12.21 15.41 -8.51
CA VAL A 10 -11.54 15.37 -7.21
C VAL A 10 -10.33 16.31 -7.20
N PRO A 11 -9.92 16.81 -6.02
CA PRO A 11 -8.67 17.53 -5.88
C PRO A 11 -7.47 16.69 -6.33
N ARG A 12 -6.48 17.34 -6.97
CA ARG A 12 -5.28 16.67 -7.51
C ARG A 12 -4.55 15.80 -6.47
N ARG A 13 -4.46 16.28 -5.23
CA ARG A 13 -3.85 15.55 -4.10
C ARG A 13 -4.43 14.14 -3.86
N LEU A 14 -5.72 13.93 -4.16
CA LEU A 14 -6.35 12.61 -3.98
C LEU A 14 -5.96 11.65 -5.10
N VAL A 15 -5.71 12.16 -6.30
CA VAL A 15 -5.19 11.36 -7.42
C VAL A 15 -3.76 10.91 -7.12
N GLU A 16 -2.93 11.83 -6.59
CA GLU A 16 -1.56 11.51 -6.19
C GLU A 16 -1.52 10.49 -5.06
N LEU A 17 -2.42 10.60 -4.08
CA LEU A 17 -2.60 9.60 -3.04
C LEU A 17 -3.00 8.24 -3.63
N ALA A 18 -3.97 8.20 -4.55
CA ALA A 18 -4.36 6.97 -5.25
C ALA A 18 -3.17 6.34 -6.00
N ASP A 19 -2.36 7.15 -6.69
CA ASP A 19 -1.18 6.67 -7.41
C ASP A 19 -0.14 6.09 -6.43
N LYS A 20 0.09 6.72 -5.27
CA LYS A 20 0.95 6.15 -4.21
C LYS A 20 0.40 4.82 -3.69
N MET A 21 -0.91 4.73 -3.42
CA MET A 21 -1.54 3.49 -2.96
C MET A 21 -1.37 2.34 -3.96
N VAL A 22 -1.47 2.61 -5.26
CA VAL A 22 -1.21 1.61 -6.29
C VAL A 22 0.26 1.22 -6.32
N ARG A 23 1.16 2.21 -6.29
CA ARG A 23 2.62 1.98 -6.29
C ARG A 23 3.09 1.11 -5.12
N TYR A 24 2.51 1.31 -3.94
CA TYR A 24 2.86 0.55 -2.74
C TYR A 24 2.09 -0.77 -2.60
N GLY A 25 1.19 -1.09 -3.53
CA GLY A 25 0.41 -2.34 -3.51
C GLY A 25 -0.77 -2.34 -2.54
N ILE A 26 -1.10 -1.19 -1.93
CA ILE A 26 -2.27 -1.01 -1.06
C ILE A 26 -3.56 -1.14 -1.89
N ALA A 27 -3.53 -0.64 -3.13
CA ALA A 27 -4.65 -0.73 -4.07
C ALA A 27 -4.23 -1.41 -5.38
N ARG A 28 -5.19 -2.11 -6.00
CA ARG A 28 -4.98 -2.78 -7.30
C ARG A 28 -5.11 -1.84 -8.51
N SER A 29 -5.81 -0.72 -8.33
CA SER A 29 -6.04 0.31 -9.36
C SER A 29 -6.46 1.62 -8.70
N ARG A 30 -6.50 2.73 -9.45
CA ARG A 30 -6.98 4.01 -8.92
C ARG A 30 -8.43 3.94 -8.45
N SER A 31 -9.31 3.28 -9.20
CA SER A 31 -10.71 3.10 -8.79
C SER A 31 -10.81 2.33 -7.48
N HIS A 32 -10.00 1.28 -7.32
CA HIS A 32 -9.93 0.55 -6.06
C HIS A 32 -9.41 1.45 -4.92
N ALA A 33 -8.40 2.28 -5.17
CA ALA A 33 -7.89 3.24 -4.19
C ALA A 33 -8.96 4.24 -3.75
N PHE A 34 -9.75 4.78 -4.69
CA PHE A 34 -10.86 5.69 -4.36
C PHE A 34 -11.95 4.99 -3.55
N ASN A 35 -12.29 3.74 -3.87
CA ASN A 35 -13.23 2.97 -3.06
C ASN A 35 -12.72 2.79 -1.63
N ILE A 36 -11.44 2.43 -1.46
CA ILE A 36 -10.81 2.33 -0.14
C ILE A 36 -10.87 3.67 0.61
N MET A 37 -10.57 4.79 -0.06
CA MET A 37 -10.65 6.13 0.53
C MET A 37 -12.07 6.47 0.98
N ILE A 38 -13.08 6.10 0.21
CA ILE A 38 -14.50 6.34 0.53
C ILE A 38 -14.93 5.46 1.71
N GLU A 39 -14.53 4.19 1.73
CA GLU A 39 -14.93 3.22 2.76
C GLU A 39 -14.22 3.44 4.11
N LYS A 40 -12.89 3.63 4.09
CA LYS A 40 -12.09 3.78 5.31
C LYS A 40 -11.95 5.22 5.79
N GLY A 41 -12.18 6.19 4.91
CA GLY A 41 -11.91 7.61 5.15
C GLY A 41 -10.45 8.00 4.89
N LEU A 42 -10.24 9.26 4.53
CA LEU A 42 -8.92 9.77 4.10
C LEU A 42 -7.82 9.70 5.16
N GLY A 43 -8.15 9.97 6.44
CA GLY A 43 -7.14 9.99 7.51
C GLY A 43 -6.41 8.66 7.65
N LYS A 44 -7.16 7.56 7.72
CA LYS A 44 -6.61 6.19 7.81
C LYS A 44 -5.77 5.83 6.58
N VAL A 45 -6.22 6.25 5.40
CA VAL A 45 -5.49 5.97 4.16
C VAL A 45 -4.16 6.73 4.12
N VAL A 46 -4.13 7.98 4.57
CA VAL A 46 -2.89 8.76 4.63
C VAL A 46 -1.89 8.11 5.59
N GLU A 47 -2.33 7.73 6.79
CA GLU A 47 -1.49 7.02 7.77
C GLU A 47 -0.92 5.71 7.18
N GLU A 48 -1.76 4.92 6.50
CA GLU A 48 -1.35 3.66 5.87
C GLU A 48 -0.30 3.92 4.77
N VAL A 49 -0.49 4.94 3.94
CA VAL A 49 0.48 5.31 2.88
C VAL A 49 1.79 5.81 3.46
N GLU A 50 1.77 6.63 4.52
CA GLU A 50 2.96 7.15 5.18
C GLU A 50 3.78 6.02 5.83
N LEU A 51 3.10 5.03 6.44
CA LEU A 51 3.74 3.84 6.97
C LEU A 51 4.53 3.10 5.87
N TRP A 52 3.89 2.85 4.73
CA TRP A 52 4.55 2.21 3.59
C TRP A 52 5.69 3.06 3.03
N GLU A 53 5.51 4.37 2.89
CA GLU A 53 6.55 5.28 2.43
C GLU A 53 7.79 5.23 3.33
N SER A 54 7.60 5.16 4.66
CA SER A 54 8.69 4.99 5.62
C SER A 54 9.38 3.63 5.49
N ALA A 55 8.63 2.56 5.23
CA ALA A 55 9.18 1.21 5.06
C ALA A 55 10.04 1.12 3.79
N TYR A 56 9.53 1.64 2.67
CA TYR A 56 10.29 1.70 1.41
C TYR A 56 11.57 2.53 1.55
N ARG A 57 11.52 3.67 2.28
CA ARG A 57 12.70 4.49 2.55
C ARG A 57 13.77 3.71 3.32
N LYS A 58 13.38 3.05 4.41
CA LYS A 58 14.31 2.22 5.22
C LYS A 58 14.92 1.07 4.42
N VAL A 59 14.12 0.44 3.55
CA VAL A 59 14.63 -0.61 2.66
C VAL A 59 15.70 -0.05 1.72
N GLU A 60 15.51 1.15 1.19
CA GLU A 60 16.50 1.78 0.31
C GLU A 60 17.78 2.15 1.06
N GLU A 61 17.68 2.72 2.26
CA GLU A 61 18.82 3.00 3.15
C GLU A 61 19.64 1.73 3.44
N LEU A 62 18.97 0.61 3.72
CA LEU A 62 19.63 -0.67 3.97
C LEU A 62 20.33 -1.23 2.73
N LYS A 63 19.75 -1.04 1.54
CA LYS A 63 20.38 -1.43 0.27
C LYS A 63 21.63 -0.59 -0.01
N GLU A 64 21.57 0.72 0.19
CA GLU A 64 22.72 1.62 0.02
C GLU A 64 23.85 1.26 0.97
N ALA A 65 23.51 0.92 2.21
CA ALA A 65 24.45 0.40 3.20
C ALA A 65 24.90 -1.06 2.93
N LYS A 66 24.51 -1.66 1.79
CA LYS A 66 24.85 -3.01 1.33
C LYS A 66 24.50 -4.13 2.31
N TYR A 67 23.50 -3.91 3.17
CA TYR A 67 22.97 -4.97 4.01
C TYR A 67 22.24 -6.00 3.13
N ARG A 68 22.86 -7.18 2.95
CA ARG A 68 22.21 -8.32 2.30
C ARG A 68 21.41 -9.11 3.31
N LEU A 69 20.10 -9.18 3.12
CA LEU A 69 19.26 -10.20 3.75
C LEU A 69 19.79 -11.57 3.31
N ARG A 70 20.34 -12.34 4.24
CA ARG A 70 20.91 -13.65 3.92
C ARG A 70 19.80 -14.59 3.45
N HIS A 71 18.69 -14.67 4.18
CA HIS A 71 17.47 -15.41 3.82
C HIS A 71 16.27 -14.75 4.51
N GLY A 72 15.20 -14.46 3.76
CA GLY A 72 13.93 -14.05 4.34
C GLY A 72 13.15 -15.30 4.74
N ARG A 73 13.08 -15.63 6.03
CA ARG A 73 12.30 -16.76 6.58
C ARG A 73 10.78 -16.57 6.43
N LEU A 74 10.33 -15.78 5.45
CA LEU A 74 8.92 -15.48 5.19
C LEU A 74 8.13 -16.77 4.91
N SER A 75 8.73 -17.73 4.21
CA SER A 75 8.11 -19.03 3.94
C SER A 75 7.88 -19.88 5.19
N GLU A 76 8.71 -19.72 6.22
CA GLU A 76 8.56 -20.42 7.51
C GLU A 76 7.47 -19.76 8.35
N LEU A 77 7.49 -18.43 8.46
CA LEU A 77 6.44 -17.65 9.13
C LEU A 77 5.04 -17.87 8.53
N LEU A 78 4.93 -17.90 7.19
CA LEU A 78 3.66 -18.16 6.50
C LEU A 78 3.21 -19.62 6.61
N ARG A 79 4.11 -20.55 6.94
CA ARG A 79 3.74 -21.94 7.22
C ARG A 79 3.14 -22.07 8.60
N GLU A 80 3.79 -21.48 9.61
CA GLU A 80 3.36 -21.52 11.00
C GLU A 80 1.91 -21.01 11.13
N ASP A 81 1.59 -19.88 10.50
CA ASP A 81 0.25 -19.25 10.51
C ASP A 81 -0.84 -20.07 9.80
N ARG A 82 -0.49 -20.98 8.88
CA ARG A 82 -1.45 -21.88 8.20
C ARG A 82 -1.72 -23.17 8.95
N SER A 83 -0.94 -23.45 9.98
CA SER A 83 -1.03 -24.66 10.81
C SER A 83 -1.82 -24.46 12.11
N GLU A 84 -2.29 -23.24 12.37
CA GLU A 84 -3.35 -22.93 13.35
C GLU A 84 -4.73 -22.88 12.68
#